data_AF-A0AAV5YTD3-F1
#
_entry.id   AF-A0AAV5YTD3-F1
#
_cell.length_a   1.000
_cell.length_b   1.000
_cell.length_c   1.000
_cell.angle_alpha   90.00
_cell.angle_beta   90.00
_cell.angle_gamma   90.00
#
_symmetry.space_group_name_H-M   'P 1'
#
loop_
_entity.id
_entity.type
_entity.pdbx_description
1 polymer ?
#
loop_
_entity_poly.entity_id
_entity_poly.type
_entity_poly.pdbx_seq_one_letter_code
_entity_poly.pdbx_strand_id
1 'polypeptide(L)'
;ERFGVMRVPATIVGDRVVHGWNPQALAELVGVAYRAPKKLTPAQLAERMDMVLAATQRAIRQVPREHLGMKYPGRDRTVHQLGFHVFRVAASFADTREQGHLDGAWFEENAPATMADGEAVARHGETVRRRLRAYFEKPGWCDGEVSTYYGPQSAPELMERTTWHCAQHLRQIYWFLERMGVEKDAPLTDADLEGLPFPKDVWS
;
A
#
# COMPACT_ATOMS: atom_id res chain seq x y z
N GLU A 1 3.61 -15.97 25.54
CA GLU A 1 2.18 -15.64 25.34
C GLU A 1 1.48 -16.80 24.66
N ARG A 2 0.26 -17.16 25.10
CA ARG A 2 -0.46 -18.38 24.67
C ARG A 2 -0.82 -18.42 23.17
N PHE A 3 -0.82 -17.28 22.47
CA PHE A 3 -1.24 -17.16 21.07
C PHE A 3 -0.21 -16.51 20.12
N GLY A 4 1.02 -16.24 20.60
CA GLY A 4 2.11 -15.73 19.75
C GLY A 4 1.85 -14.42 19.00
N VAL A 5 0.89 -13.60 19.45
CA VAL A 5 0.58 -12.30 18.82
C VAL A 5 1.66 -11.28 19.17
N MET A 6 2.64 -11.08 18.28
CA MET A 6 3.70 -10.09 18.51
C MET A 6 3.24 -8.64 18.30
N ARG A 7 2.28 -8.36 17.40
CA ARG A 7 1.72 -7.01 17.15
C ARG A 7 0.26 -7.06 16.67
N VAL A 8 -0.49 -6.01 17.00
CA VAL A 8 -1.86 -5.73 16.53
C VAL A 8 -1.88 -5.25 15.07
N PRO A 9 -3.03 -5.39 14.35
CA PRO A 9 -4.30 -5.95 14.81
C PRO A 9 -4.34 -7.48 14.74
N ALA A 10 -4.94 -8.11 15.75
CA ALA A 10 -5.29 -9.53 15.77
C ALA A 10 -6.63 -9.72 16.51
N THR A 11 -7.44 -10.69 16.08
CA THR A 11 -8.69 -11.06 16.75
C THR A 11 -8.56 -12.45 17.38
N ILE A 12 -8.94 -12.60 18.64
CA ILE A 12 -8.89 -13.87 19.37
C ILE A 12 -10.31 -14.23 19.81
N VAL A 13 -10.76 -15.45 19.51
CA VAL A 13 -12.02 -16.02 20.03
C VAL A 13 -11.73 -17.42 20.58
N GLY A 14 -11.88 -17.60 21.89
CA GLY A 14 -11.52 -18.85 22.57
C GLY A 14 -10.02 -19.12 22.49
N ASP A 15 -9.66 -20.22 21.84
CA ASP A 15 -8.29 -20.65 21.57
C ASP A 15 -7.81 -20.40 20.13
N ARG A 16 -8.62 -19.72 19.31
CA ARG A 16 -8.32 -19.40 17.91
C ARG A 16 -7.93 -17.94 17.74
N VAL A 17 -6.93 -17.69 16.87
CA VAL A 17 -6.43 -16.35 16.56
C VAL A 17 -6.47 -16.08 15.05
N VAL A 18 -6.88 -14.87 14.68
CA VAL A 18 -6.80 -14.31 13.32
C VAL A 18 -5.85 -13.13 13.38
N HIS A 19 -4.75 -13.21 12.65
CA HIS A 19 -3.76 -12.13 12.60
C HIS A 19 -4.05 -11.17 11.45
N GLY A 20 -3.82 -9.88 11.67
CA GLY A 20 -4.06 -8.84 10.68
C GLY A 20 -5.54 -8.67 10.32
N TRP A 21 -5.78 -8.09 9.15
CA TRP A 21 -7.11 -8.03 8.55
C TRP A 21 -7.31 -9.24 7.64
N ASN A 22 -8.04 -10.25 8.12
CA ASN A 22 -8.50 -11.39 7.33
C ASN A 22 -9.99 -11.60 7.58
N PRO A 23 -10.88 -10.95 6.81
CA PRO A 23 -12.33 -10.97 7.05
C PRO A 23 -12.95 -12.36 6.83
N GLN A 24 -12.37 -13.19 5.96
CA GLN A 24 -12.79 -14.59 5.79
C GLN A 24 -12.49 -15.40 7.05
N ALA A 25 -11.24 -15.37 7.51
CA ALA A 25 -10.86 -16.09 8.73
C ALA A 25 -11.59 -15.55 9.97
N LEU A 26 -11.88 -14.24 10.02
CA LEU A 26 -12.70 -13.64 11.05
C LEU A 26 -14.14 -14.15 10.99
N ALA A 27 -14.75 -14.24 9.80
CA ALA A 27 -16.10 -14.74 9.64
C ALA A 27 -16.22 -16.22 10.04
N GLU A 28 -15.24 -17.04 9.66
CA GLU A 28 -15.11 -18.43 10.11
C GLU A 28 -14.84 -18.55 11.61
N LEU A 29 -14.16 -17.56 12.20
CA LEU A 29 -13.91 -17.50 13.63
C LEU A 29 -15.20 -17.23 14.41
N VAL A 30 -16.03 -16.30 13.94
CA VAL A 30 -17.26 -15.87 14.62
C VAL A 30 -18.53 -16.59 14.13
N GLY A 31 -18.40 -17.53 13.19
CA GLY A 31 -19.50 -18.36 12.70
C GLY A 31 -20.53 -17.64 11.83
N VAL A 32 -20.13 -16.57 11.12
CA VAL A 32 -21.03 -15.82 10.23
C VAL A 32 -20.79 -16.18 8.78
N ALA A 33 -21.87 -16.24 7.99
CA ALA A 33 -21.74 -16.41 6.54
C ALA A 33 -21.10 -15.15 5.94
N TYR A 34 -19.91 -15.31 5.36
CA TYR A 34 -19.23 -14.26 4.62
C TYR A 34 -19.06 -14.68 3.17
N ARG A 35 -19.57 -13.86 2.26
CA ARG A 35 -19.34 -14.01 0.83
C ARG A 35 -18.21 -13.07 0.47
N ALA A 36 -17.02 -13.64 0.22
CA ALA A 36 -15.90 -12.86 -0.23
C ALA A 36 -16.29 -12.07 -1.50
N PRO A 37 -16.03 -10.75 -1.55
CA PRO A 37 -16.22 -9.99 -2.77
C PRO A 37 -15.34 -10.59 -3.88
N LYS A 38 -15.74 -10.38 -5.14
CA LYS A 38 -14.95 -10.84 -6.28
C LYS A 38 -13.59 -10.13 -6.23
N LYS A 39 -12.55 -10.87 -5.88
CA LYS A 39 -11.17 -10.37 -5.83
C LYS A 39 -10.64 -10.12 -7.24
N LEU A 40 -9.80 -9.10 -7.37
CA LEU A 40 -9.02 -8.88 -8.59
C LEU A 40 -8.02 -10.03 -8.78
N THR A 41 -7.76 -10.42 -10.03
CA THR A 41 -6.71 -11.39 -10.32
C THR A 41 -5.32 -10.78 -10.05
N PRO A 42 -4.27 -11.59 -9.85
CA PRO A 42 -2.91 -11.05 -9.73
C PRO A 42 -2.50 -10.14 -10.89
N ALA A 43 -2.87 -10.49 -12.12
CA ALA A 43 -2.61 -9.66 -13.30
C ALA A 43 -3.33 -8.30 -13.24
N GLN A 44 -4.60 -8.29 -12.82
CA GLN A 44 -5.34 -7.05 -12.60
C GLN A 44 -4.69 -6.23 -11.48
N LEU A 45 -4.29 -6.84 -10.36
CA LEU A 45 -3.61 -6.14 -9.27
C LEU A 45 -2.28 -5.52 -9.71
N ALA A 46 -1.51 -6.20 -10.56
CA ALA A 46 -0.27 -5.66 -11.13
C ALA A 46 -0.55 -4.43 -12.03
N GLU A 47 -1.59 -4.48 -12.86
CA GLU A 47 -2.02 -3.35 -13.68
C GLU A 47 -2.46 -2.15 -12.80
N ARG A 48 -3.31 -2.40 -11.79
CA ARG A 48 -3.75 -1.35 -10.86
C ARG A 48 -2.57 -0.75 -10.09
N MET A 49 -1.62 -1.58 -9.66
CA MET A 49 -0.40 -1.10 -9.01
C MET A 49 0.36 -0.14 -9.94
N ASP A 50 0.62 -0.51 -11.20
CA ASP A 50 1.35 0.36 -12.12
C ASP A 50 0.61 1.68 -12.39
N MET A 51 -0.72 1.65 -12.55
CA MET A 51 -1.56 2.84 -12.70
C MET A 51 -1.43 3.77 -11.48
N VAL A 52 -1.53 3.22 -10.27
CA VAL A 52 -1.43 3.97 -9.01
C VAL A 52 -0.05 4.59 -8.84
N LEU A 53 1.01 3.85 -9.16
CA LEU A 53 2.37 4.36 -9.06
C LEU A 53 2.64 5.45 -10.10
N ALA A 54 2.14 5.29 -11.33
CA ALA A 54 2.21 6.33 -12.36
C ALA A 54 1.49 7.61 -11.92
N ALA A 55 0.29 7.47 -11.37
CA ALA A 55 -0.50 8.57 -10.86
C ALA A 55 0.16 9.26 -9.66
N THR A 56 0.80 8.48 -8.78
CA THR A 56 1.60 9.01 -7.66
C THR A 56 2.78 9.83 -8.17
N GLN A 57 3.50 9.36 -9.20
CA GLN A 57 4.59 10.13 -9.81
C GLN A 57 4.09 11.45 -10.41
N ARG A 58 2.91 11.49 -11.03
CA ARG A 58 2.31 12.75 -11.49
C ARG A 58 1.98 13.66 -10.31
N ALA A 59 1.19 13.16 -9.36
CA ALA A 59 0.71 13.92 -8.22
C ALA A 59 1.84 14.54 -7.39
N ILE A 60 2.90 13.77 -7.08
CA ILE A 60 3.98 14.26 -6.23
C ILE A 60 4.82 15.35 -6.91
N ARG A 61 4.91 15.36 -8.25
CA ARG A 61 5.55 16.45 -9.02
C ARG A 61 4.77 17.76 -8.95
N GLN A 62 3.46 17.69 -8.70
CA GLN A 62 2.61 18.86 -8.60
C GLN A 62 2.70 19.55 -7.24
N VAL A 63 3.31 18.90 -6.22
CA VAL A 63 3.45 19.49 -4.89
C VAL A 63 4.48 20.62 -4.93
N PRO A 64 4.08 21.89 -4.65
CA PRO A 64 5.02 23.00 -4.62
C PRO A 64 6.10 22.81 -3.55
N ARG A 65 7.30 23.32 -3.81
CA ARG A 65 8.48 23.08 -2.97
C ARG A 65 8.25 23.56 -1.53
N GLU A 66 7.62 24.72 -1.37
CA GLU A 66 7.24 25.32 -0.10
C GLU A 66 6.23 24.49 0.70
N HIS A 67 5.50 23.58 0.04
CA HIS A 67 4.47 22.74 0.64
C HIS A 67 4.90 21.29 0.87
N LEU A 68 6.12 20.90 0.50
CA LEU A 68 6.66 19.55 0.73
C LEU A 68 6.63 19.13 2.21
N GLY A 69 6.72 20.10 3.12
CA GLY A 69 6.63 19.90 4.57
C GLY A 69 5.22 19.81 5.14
N MET A 70 4.17 19.98 4.32
CA MET A 70 2.78 19.98 4.78
C MET A 70 2.41 18.62 5.40
N LYS A 71 1.67 18.65 6.52
CA LYS A 71 1.20 17.49 7.26
C LYS A 71 -0.32 17.55 7.42
N TYR A 72 -0.94 16.39 7.56
CA TYR A 72 -2.32 16.32 8.05
C TYR A 72 -2.33 16.57 9.56
N PRO A 73 -3.28 17.33 10.12
CA PRO A 73 -3.35 17.58 11.56
C PRO A 73 -3.30 16.28 12.40
N GLY A 74 -2.40 16.23 13.39
CA GLY A 74 -2.23 15.05 14.25
C GLY A 74 -1.44 13.90 13.62
N ARG A 75 -0.81 14.09 12.47
CA ARG A 75 0.10 13.11 11.84
C ARG A 75 1.49 13.72 11.64
N ASP A 76 2.53 12.91 11.76
CA ASP A 76 3.92 13.38 11.66
C ASP A 76 4.51 13.31 10.26
N ARG A 77 3.93 12.49 9.37
CA ARG A 77 4.41 12.29 8.01
C ARG A 77 4.03 13.49 7.12
N THR A 78 5.03 14.05 6.44
CA THR A 78 4.81 15.12 5.45
C THR A 78 4.33 14.55 4.12
N VAL A 79 3.73 15.39 3.27
CA VAL A 79 3.33 14.98 1.90
C VAL A 79 4.53 14.47 1.08
N HIS A 80 5.72 15.04 1.28
CA HIS A 80 6.95 14.56 0.65
C HIS A 80 7.30 13.13 1.09
N GLN A 81 7.29 12.88 2.40
CA GLN A 81 7.53 11.54 2.95
C GLN A 81 6.43 10.55 2.56
N LEU A 82 5.19 11.02 2.43
CA LEU A 82 4.07 10.21 1.96
C LEU A 82 4.26 9.75 0.51
N GLY A 83 4.72 10.63 -0.39
CA GLY A 83 5.05 10.26 -1.76
C GLY A 83 6.12 9.18 -1.85
N PHE A 84 7.20 9.31 -1.08
CA PHE A 84 8.23 8.27 -0.96
C PHE A 84 7.66 6.96 -0.41
N HIS A 85 6.86 7.05 0.65
CA HIS A 85 6.27 5.90 1.32
C HIS A 85 5.42 5.03 0.38
N VAL A 86 4.66 5.63 -0.56
CA VAL A 86 3.93 4.87 -1.59
C VAL A 86 4.86 3.93 -2.37
N PHE A 87 6.00 4.43 -2.85
CA PHE A 87 6.94 3.62 -3.61
C PHE A 87 7.66 2.59 -2.73
N ARG A 88 7.95 2.92 -1.47
CA ARG A 88 8.52 1.97 -0.52
C ARG A 88 7.58 0.81 -0.22
N VAL A 89 6.29 1.12 0.00
CA VAL A 89 5.23 0.11 0.16
C VAL A 89 5.16 -0.77 -1.08
N ALA A 90 5.13 -0.20 -2.28
CA ALA A 90 5.07 -1.00 -3.50
C ALA A 90 6.29 -1.92 -3.67
N ALA A 91 7.50 -1.41 -3.41
CA ALA A 91 8.73 -2.20 -3.46
C ALA A 91 8.74 -3.35 -2.44
N SER A 92 8.08 -3.18 -1.29
CA SER A 92 8.04 -4.18 -0.22
C SER A 92 7.44 -5.51 -0.66
N PHE A 93 6.57 -5.53 -1.68
CA PHE A 93 6.04 -6.79 -2.22
C PHE A 93 7.18 -7.65 -2.81
N ALA A 94 7.96 -7.09 -3.73
CA ALA A 94 9.10 -7.82 -4.33
C ALA A 94 10.15 -8.15 -3.27
N ASP A 95 10.46 -7.22 -2.36
CA ASP A 95 11.40 -7.47 -1.25
C ASP A 95 10.95 -8.64 -0.38
N THR A 96 9.68 -8.68 0.02
CA THR A 96 9.10 -9.76 0.83
C THR A 96 9.22 -11.09 0.11
N ARG A 97 8.93 -11.11 -1.19
CA ARG A 97 8.97 -12.34 -1.97
C ARG A 97 10.40 -12.85 -2.20
N GLU A 98 11.37 -11.95 -2.25
CA GLU A 98 12.78 -12.29 -2.42
C GLU A 98 13.43 -12.69 -1.08
N GLN A 99 13.00 -12.10 0.03
CA GLN A 99 13.58 -12.31 1.37
C GLN A 99 12.79 -13.30 2.24
N GLY A 100 11.56 -13.66 1.83
CA GLY A 100 10.68 -14.58 2.55
C GLY A 100 9.92 -13.97 3.73
N HIS A 101 10.17 -12.71 4.09
CA HIS A 101 9.53 -12.02 5.20
C HIS A 101 9.27 -10.54 4.91
N LEU A 102 8.06 -10.05 5.24
CA LEU A 102 7.74 -8.63 5.25
C LEU A 102 8.06 -8.03 6.62
N ASP A 103 9.15 -7.26 6.68
CA ASP A 103 9.51 -6.50 7.88
C ASP A 103 8.69 -5.21 8.00
N GLY A 104 8.07 -5.00 9.16
CA GLY A 104 7.31 -3.78 9.44
C GLY A 104 8.18 -2.52 9.49
N ALA A 105 9.48 -2.65 9.78
CA ALA A 105 10.41 -1.52 9.82
C ALA A 105 10.55 -0.82 8.45
N TRP A 106 10.29 -1.52 7.35
CA TRP A 106 10.32 -0.94 6.00
C TRP A 106 9.31 0.20 5.83
N PHE A 107 8.21 0.17 6.58
CA PHE A 107 7.17 1.21 6.50
C PHE A 107 7.52 2.47 7.32
N GLU A 108 8.57 2.41 8.14
CA GLU A 108 9.12 3.54 8.88
C GLU A 108 10.31 4.21 8.15
N GLU A 109 10.74 3.65 7.02
CA GLU A 109 11.80 4.25 6.20
C GLU A 109 11.39 5.64 5.69
N ASN A 110 12.33 6.57 5.77
CA ASN A 110 12.15 7.93 5.28
C ASN A 110 12.88 8.14 3.96
N ALA A 111 12.36 9.03 3.13
CA ALA A 111 13.06 9.55 1.97
C ALA A 111 14.43 10.08 2.41
N PRO A 112 15.53 9.69 1.72
CA PRO A 112 16.85 10.17 2.05
C PRO A 112 16.93 11.69 1.88
N ALA A 113 17.79 12.36 2.66
CA ALA A 113 17.92 13.83 2.60
C ALA A 113 18.31 14.38 1.22
N THR A 114 18.92 13.55 0.37
CA THR A 114 19.26 13.88 -1.03
C THR A 114 18.05 13.91 -1.98
N MET A 115 16.92 13.31 -1.58
CA MET A 115 15.66 13.37 -2.29
C MET A 115 14.93 14.64 -1.86
N ALA A 116 15.26 15.76 -2.50
CA ALA A 116 14.92 17.09 -2.00
C ALA A 116 13.53 17.61 -2.43
N ASP A 117 12.89 16.99 -3.41
CA ASP A 117 11.63 17.46 -3.99
C ASP A 117 10.80 16.33 -4.63
N GLY A 118 9.59 16.68 -5.05
CA GLY A 118 8.67 15.73 -5.67
C GLY A 118 9.18 15.11 -6.95
N GLU A 119 10.02 15.81 -7.72
CA GLU A 119 10.63 15.27 -8.93
C GLU A 119 11.67 14.20 -8.59
N ALA A 120 12.49 14.40 -7.55
CA ALA A 120 13.39 13.37 -7.04
C ALA A 120 12.62 12.12 -6.54
N VAL A 121 11.51 12.32 -5.82
CA VAL A 121 10.62 11.22 -5.41
C VAL A 121 10.06 10.47 -6.62
N ALA A 122 9.59 11.19 -7.65
CA ALA A 122 9.01 10.59 -8.84
C ALA A 122 10.03 9.77 -9.67
N ARG A 123 11.30 10.21 -9.75
CA ARG A 123 12.39 9.44 -10.37
C ARG A 123 12.71 8.16 -9.60
N HIS A 124 12.71 8.21 -8.26
CA HIS A 124 12.82 7.01 -7.44
C HIS A 124 11.64 6.06 -7.73
N GLY A 125 10.43 6.61 -7.79
CA GLY A 125 9.23 5.87 -8.16
C GLY A 125 9.35 5.17 -9.51
N GLU A 126 9.99 5.77 -10.50
CA GLU A 126 10.22 5.13 -11.81
C GLU A 126 11.15 3.91 -11.70
N THR A 127 12.14 3.99 -10.82
CA THR A 127 13.03 2.86 -10.55
C THR A 127 12.28 1.71 -9.88
N VAL A 128 11.38 2.01 -8.94
CA VAL A 128 10.50 1.01 -8.32
C VAL A 128 9.55 0.40 -9.34
N ARG A 129 8.89 1.21 -10.18
CA ARG A 129 7.96 0.72 -11.21
C ARG A 129 8.64 -0.22 -12.20
N ARG A 130 9.83 0.13 -12.71
CA ARG A 130 10.60 -0.76 -13.59
C ARG A 130 10.96 -2.07 -12.92
N ARG A 131 11.38 -2.04 -11.65
CA ARG A 131 11.66 -3.26 -10.88
C ARG A 131 10.42 -4.15 -10.74
N LEU A 132 9.27 -3.56 -10.40
CA LEU A 132 8.02 -4.30 -10.23
C LEU A 132 7.51 -4.90 -11.55
N ARG A 133 7.58 -4.15 -12.65
CA ARG A 133 7.23 -4.68 -13.99
C ARG A 133 8.06 -5.91 -14.33
N ALA A 134 9.39 -5.83 -14.17
CA ALA A 134 10.27 -6.98 -14.37
C ALA A 134 9.98 -8.14 -13.39
N TYR A 135 9.58 -7.82 -12.15
CA TYR A 135 9.21 -8.84 -11.16
C TYR A 135 7.95 -9.61 -11.57
N PHE A 136 6.92 -8.91 -12.06
CA PHE A 136 5.63 -9.51 -12.45
C PHE A 136 5.71 -10.39 -13.71
N GLU A 137 6.80 -10.32 -14.47
CA GLU A 137 7.06 -11.21 -15.60
C GLU A 137 7.53 -12.61 -15.16
N LYS A 138 7.94 -12.79 -13.90
CA LYS A 138 8.41 -14.08 -13.37
C LYS A 138 7.24 -15.09 -13.30
N PRO A 139 7.42 -16.36 -13.71
CA PRO A 139 6.42 -17.40 -13.49
C PRO A 139 6.09 -17.55 -12.00
N GLY A 140 4.80 -17.66 -11.67
CA GLY A 140 4.35 -17.82 -10.28
C GLY A 140 4.71 -16.68 -9.33
N TRP A 141 4.95 -15.47 -9.86
CA TRP A 141 5.35 -14.30 -9.06
C TRP A 141 4.42 -14.00 -7.88
N CYS A 142 3.15 -14.39 -7.99
CA CYS A 142 2.10 -14.18 -7.00
C CYS A 142 1.59 -15.48 -6.37
N ASP A 143 2.34 -16.59 -6.42
CA ASP A 143 1.90 -17.88 -5.90
C ASP A 143 2.45 -18.16 -4.49
N GLY A 144 1.75 -19.00 -3.74
CA GLY A 144 2.19 -19.50 -2.42
C GLY A 144 2.01 -18.50 -1.28
N GLU A 145 2.73 -18.75 -0.18
CA GLU A 145 2.63 -18.00 1.06
C GLU A 145 3.89 -17.17 1.35
N VAL A 146 3.74 -16.19 2.22
CA VAL A 146 4.81 -15.31 2.74
C VAL A 146 4.63 -15.10 4.24
N SER A 147 5.74 -14.96 4.96
CA SER A 147 5.71 -14.50 6.35
C SER A 147 5.61 -12.98 6.37
N THR A 148 4.83 -12.41 7.30
CA THR A 148 4.80 -10.96 7.54
C THR A 148 4.89 -10.69 9.04
N TYR A 149 5.28 -9.46 9.43
CA TYR A 149 5.28 -9.04 10.83
C TYR A 149 3.90 -9.14 11.53
N TYR A 150 2.81 -9.27 10.74
CA TYR A 150 1.43 -9.43 11.22
C TYR A 150 0.86 -10.81 10.90
N GLY A 151 1.72 -11.82 10.71
CA GLY A 151 1.33 -13.22 10.48
C GLY A 151 1.45 -13.67 9.02
N PRO A 152 1.34 -14.98 8.75
CA PRO A 152 1.42 -15.52 7.40
C PRO A 152 0.29 -14.99 6.50
N GLN A 153 0.58 -14.80 5.21
CA GLN A 153 -0.37 -14.36 4.19
C GLN A 153 -0.13 -15.13 2.89
N SER A 154 -1.16 -15.29 2.06
CA SER A 154 -0.94 -15.70 0.67
C SER A 154 -0.32 -14.53 -0.12
N ALA A 155 0.49 -14.83 -1.14
CA ALA A 155 1.07 -13.81 -2.01
C ALA A 155 0.01 -12.93 -2.71
N PRO A 156 -1.15 -13.46 -3.17
CA PRO A 156 -2.23 -12.62 -3.72
C PRO A 156 -2.84 -11.66 -2.69
N GLU A 157 -3.00 -12.08 -1.44
CA GLU A 157 -3.51 -11.20 -0.37
C GLU A 157 -2.51 -10.11 -0.01
N LEU A 158 -1.22 -10.44 0.04
CA LEU A 158 -0.17 -9.43 0.20
C LEU A 158 -0.19 -8.44 -0.97
N MET A 159 -0.33 -8.92 -2.22
CA MET A 159 -0.38 -8.06 -3.40
C MET A 159 -1.60 -7.13 -3.36
N GLU A 160 -2.79 -7.66 -3.06
CA GLU A 160 -4.02 -6.87 -2.90
C GLU A 160 -3.83 -5.79 -1.84
N ARG A 161 -3.32 -6.17 -0.66
CA ARG A 161 -3.01 -5.25 0.44
C ARG A 161 -2.04 -4.15 0.02
N THR A 162 -0.97 -4.51 -0.67
CA THR A 162 0.04 -3.56 -1.13
C THR A 162 -0.57 -2.58 -2.12
N THR A 163 -1.36 -3.05 -3.10
CA THR A 163 -1.99 -2.21 -4.12
C THR A 163 -2.97 -1.21 -3.52
N TRP A 164 -3.89 -1.64 -2.65
CA TRP A 164 -4.84 -0.71 -2.05
C TRP A 164 -4.20 0.21 -1.01
N HIS A 165 -3.13 -0.21 -0.32
CA HIS A 165 -2.36 0.66 0.57
C HIS A 165 -1.71 1.82 -0.22
N CYS A 166 -1.08 1.52 -1.36
CA CYS A 166 -0.54 2.54 -2.27
C CYS A 166 -1.63 3.49 -2.77
N ALA A 167 -2.78 2.96 -3.21
CA ALA A 167 -3.86 3.77 -3.74
C ALA A 167 -4.53 4.64 -2.68
N GLN A 168 -4.64 4.18 -1.43
CA GLN A 168 -5.14 5.01 -0.33
C GLN A 168 -4.21 6.20 -0.06
N HIS A 169 -2.89 5.98 -0.10
CA HIS A 169 -1.92 7.06 0.05
C HIS A 169 -1.92 8.02 -1.14
N LEU A 170 -2.17 7.54 -2.36
CA LEU A 170 -2.42 8.42 -3.50
C LEU A 170 -3.64 9.33 -3.25
N ARG A 171 -4.75 8.79 -2.73
CA ARG A 171 -5.93 9.61 -2.35
C ARG A 171 -5.58 10.69 -1.31
N GLN A 172 -4.67 10.38 -0.38
CA GLN A 172 -4.18 11.37 0.59
C GLN A 172 -3.29 12.45 -0.05
N ILE A 173 -2.42 12.09 -1.01
CA ILE A 173 -1.63 13.08 -1.78
C ILE A 173 -2.57 13.98 -2.60
N TYR A 174 -3.60 13.39 -3.23
CA TYR A 174 -4.64 14.13 -3.91
C TYR A 174 -5.38 15.10 -2.98
N TRP A 175 -5.69 14.69 -1.75
CA TRP A 175 -6.25 15.60 -0.75
C TRP A 175 -5.29 16.77 -0.46
N PHE A 176 -3.99 16.53 -0.31
CA PHE A 176 -3.01 17.59 -0.12
C PHE A 176 -2.98 18.60 -1.28
N LEU A 177 -3.00 18.13 -2.53
CA LEU A 177 -3.03 19.00 -3.72
C LEU A 177 -4.25 19.93 -3.70
N GLU A 178 -5.44 19.41 -3.36
CA GLU A 178 -6.65 20.25 -3.20
C GLU A 178 -6.47 21.32 -2.12
N ARG A 179 -5.86 20.97 -0.98
CA ARG A 179 -5.63 21.93 0.12
C ARG A 179 -4.60 23.01 -0.24
N MET A 180 -3.72 22.72 -1.20
CA MET A 180 -2.77 23.67 -1.77
C MET A 180 -3.37 24.50 -2.91
N GLY A 181 -4.62 24.23 -3.33
CA GLY A 181 -5.22 24.87 -4.49
C GLY A 181 -4.61 24.43 -5.83
N VAL A 182 -3.98 23.25 -5.87
CA VAL A 182 -3.35 22.68 -7.05
C VAL A 182 -4.32 21.72 -7.74
N GLU A 183 -4.62 21.99 -9.00
CA GLU A 183 -5.42 21.09 -9.85
C GLU A 183 -4.62 19.81 -10.16
N LYS A 184 -5.24 18.64 -9.94
CA LYS A 184 -4.58 17.35 -10.12
C LYS A 184 -4.48 17.03 -11.60
N ASP A 185 -3.30 16.60 -12.05
CA ASP A 185 -3.07 16.21 -13.44
C ASP A 185 -3.51 14.75 -13.68
N ALA A 186 -4.56 14.59 -14.49
CA ALA A 186 -5.16 13.31 -14.85
C ALA A 186 -5.32 12.37 -13.62
N PRO A 187 -6.09 12.78 -12.59
CA PRO A 187 -6.24 11.98 -11.39
C PRO A 187 -6.95 10.66 -11.69
N LEU A 188 -6.58 9.59 -10.97
CA LEU A 188 -7.37 8.35 -11.00
C LEU A 188 -8.75 8.61 -10.41
N THR A 189 -9.76 7.99 -11.01
CA THR A 189 -11.16 8.02 -10.62
C THR A 189 -11.51 6.80 -9.75
N ASP A 190 -12.70 6.83 -9.13
CA ASP A 190 -13.21 5.67 -8.39
C ASP A 190 -13.37 4.43 -9.29
N ALA A 191 -13.66 4.63 -10.58
CA ALA A 191 -13.76 3.54 -11.56
C ALA A 191 -12.39 2.89 -11.82
N ASP A 192 -11.31 3.67 -11.88
CA ASP A 192 -9.95 3.15 -12.06
C ASP A 192 -9.50 2.28 -10.87
N LEU A 193 -10.08 2.53 -9.70
CA LEU A 193 -9.74 1.86 -8.44
C LEU A 193 -10.76 0.80 -8.03
N GLU A 194 -11.74 0.49 -8.88
CA GLU A 194 -12.79 -0.49 -8.60
C GLU A 194 -12.22 -1.87 -8.24
N GLY A 195 -12.80 -2.50 -7.22
CA GLY A 195 -12.43 -3.83 -6.75
C GLY A 195 -11.35 -3.85 -5.65
N LEU A 196 -10.74 -2.71 -5.33
CA LEU A 196 -9.83 -2.59 -4.20
C LEU A 196 -10.60 -2.23 -2.90
N PRO A 197 -10.24 -2.82 -1.74
CA PRO A 197 -11.01 -2.68 -0.51
C PRO A 197 -10.64 -1.42 0.29
N PHE A 198 -10.96 -0.23 -0.22
CA PHE A 198 -10.68 1.03 0.49
C PHE A 198 -11.69 1.36 1.61
N PRO A 199 -11.24 2.07 2.66
CA PRO A 199 -12.17 2.83 3.49
C PRO A 199 -12.82 3.95 2.67
N LYS A 200 -14.06 4.32 3.05
CA LYS A 200 -14.75 5.47 2.45
C LYS A 200 -13.94 6.75 2.66
N ASP A 201 -13.45 6.95 3.88
CA ASP A 201 -12.70 8.14 4.28
C ASP A 201 -11.23 8.09 3.84
N VAL A 202 -10.70 9.25 3.43
CA VAL A 202 -9.28 9.42 3.04
C VAL A 202 -8.33 9.29 4.25
N TRP A 203 -8.81 9.71 5.42
CA TRP A 203 -8.08 9.70 6.67
C TRP A 203 -8.86 8.87 7.69
N SER A 204 -8.48 7.59 7.82
CA SER A 204 -8.99 6.65 8.81
C SER A 204 -7.92 6.26 9.84
#